data_AF-A0A5N5TA22-F1
#
_entry.id   AF-A0A5N5TA22-F1
#
_cell.length_a   1.000
_cell.length_b   1.000
_cell.length_c   1.000
_cell.angle_alpha   90.00
_cell.angle_beta   90.00
_cell.angle_gamma   90.00
#
_symmetry.space_group_name_H-M   'P 1'
#
loop_
_entity.id
_entity.type
_entity.pdbx_description
1 polymer ?
#
loop_
_entity_poly.entity_id
_entity_poly.type
_entity_poly.pdbx_seq_one_letter_code
_entity_poly.pdbx_strand_id
1 'polypeptide(L)'
;LLLCFQDYGRSFAFGLGHEPFEAACCKEKRCFMTDDRNIIPLKEFDAILVHFRNIKKIKIPKERLRYQRWIFYEGESPLYSSKTPQYYEGFFNWTMTYRKDSDIVASYGKIYKKTDFAIEDLNSSENISYTLNFLMKTKNKMVSWFVSNCNTPSKRREYVWELQKFISVSSECLHF
;
A
#
# COMPACT_ATOMS: atom_id res chain seq x y z
N LEU A 1 -16.40 13.77 4.44
CA LEU A 1 -16.69 12.32 4.44
C LEU A 1 -15.92 11.62 3.31
N LEU A 2 -15.22 10.54 3.61
CA LEU A 2 -14.45 9.74 2.65
C LEU A 2 -15.08 8.35 2.51
N LEU A 3 -15.38 7.91 1.29
CA LEU A 3 -15.77 6.53 1.03
C LEU A 3 -14.58 5.78 0.43
N CYS A 4 -14.18 4.67 1.04
CA CYS A 4 -13.29 3.71 0.41
C CYS A 4 -14.14 2.72 -0.38
N PHE A 5 -14.27 2.95 -1.68
CA PHE A 5 -14.96 2.04 -2.58
C PHE A 5 -14.09 0.83 -2.90
N GLN A 6 -14.45 -0.31 -2.31
CA GLN A 6 -13.73 -1.57 -2.51
C GLN A 6 -14.65 -2.78 -2.45
N ASP A 7 -14.32 -3.84 -3.21
CA ASP A 7 -15.10 -5.08 -3.31
C ASP A 7 -14.79 -6.12 -2.21
N TYR A 8 -13.88 -5.83 -1.27
CA TYR A 8 -13.32 -6.82 -0.32
C TYR A 8 -13.38 -6.45 1.17
N GLY A 9 -14.03 -5.35 1.57
CA GLY A 9 -14.23 -5.02 2.99
C GLY A 9 -12.95 -4.94 3.84
N ARG A 10 -11.83 -4.49 3.24
CA ARG A 10 -10.55 -4.30 3.94
C ARG A 10 -10.02 -2.91 3.63
N SER A 11 -9.89 -2.06 4.65
CA SER A 11 -9.46 -0.66 4.52
C SER A 11 -8.01 -0.43 4.06
N PHE A 12 -7.30 -1.43 3.51
CA PHE A 12 -5.90 -1.31 3.01
C PHE A 12 -4.96 -0.48 3.91
N ALA A 13 -5.04 -0.70 5.23
CA ALA A 13 -4.28 0.03 6.25
C ALA A 13 -4.61 1.53 6.40
N PHE A 14 -5.63 2.04 5.71
CA PHE A 14 -6.17 3.39 5.96
C PHE A 14 -7.05 3.43 7.21
N GLY A 15 -7.58 2.30 7.68
CA GLY A 15 -8.50 2.21 8.83
C GLY A 15 -9.95 2.59 8.51
N LEU A 16 -10.83 2.66 9.51
CA LEU A 16 -12.25 3.00 9.33
C LEU A 16 -12.69 3.98 10.42
N GLY A 17 -13.80 4.69 10.20
CA GLY A 17 -14.32 5.68 11.13
C GLY A 17 -13.52 6.98 11.16
N HIS A 18 -13.51 7.63 12.32
CA HIS A 18 -12.74 8.86 12.59
C HIS A 18 -11.30 8.57 13.03
N GLU A 19 -11.07 7.40 13.64
CA GLU A 19 -9.81 7.00 14.29
C GLU A 19 -8.56 7.24 13.43
N PRO A 20 -8.53 6.91 12.12
CA PRO A 20 -7.32 7.10 11.32
C PRO A 20 -6.93 8.57 11.15
N PHE A 21 -7.91 9.46 11.08
CA PHE A 21 -7.69 10.89 10.93
C PHE A 21 -7.27 11.54 12.25
N GLU A 22 -7.77 11.02 13.37
CA GLU A 22 -7.36 11.43 14.71
C GLU A 22 -5.93 10.99 14.99
N ALA A 23 -5.58 9.72 14.73
CA ALA A 23 -4.24 9.18 14.89
C ALA A 23 -3.21 9.88 13.98
N ALA A 24 -3.63 10.31 12.79
CA ALA A 24 -2.80 11.12 11.89
C ALA A 24 -2.75 12.61 12.28
N CYS A 25 -3.34 13.02 13.41
CA CYS A 25 -3.39 14.40 13.89
C CYS A 25 -3.90 15.40 12.84
N CYS A 26 -4.86 15.01 12.01
CA CYS A 26 -5.41 15.87 10.95
C CYS A 26 -6.04 17.14 11.53
N LYS A 27 -5.88 18.28 10.82
CA LYS A 27 -6.50 19.57 11.19
C LYS A 27 -8.02 19.52 11.10
N GLU A 28 -8.54 18.90 10.04
CA GLU A 28 -9.97 18.64 9.90
C GLU A 28 -10.34 17.43 10.77
N LYS A 29 -11.33 17.61 11.65
CA LYS A 29 -11.77 16.59 12.62
C LYS A 29 -13.06 15.88 12.21
N ARG A 30 -13.76 16.39 11.20
CA ARG A 30 -15.02 15.81 10.69
C ARG A 30 -14.80 14.73 9.63
N CYS A 31 -13.55 14.32 9.40
CA CYS A 31 -13.24 13.24 8.46
C CYS A 31 -13.67 11.89 9.02
N PHE A 32 -14.44 11.15 8.22
CA PHE A 32 -14.92 9.81 8.53
C PHE A 32 -14.70 8.95 7.29
N MET A 33 -14.22 7.72 7.48
CA MET A 33 -14.02 6.75 6.41
C MET A 33 -14.88 5.51 6.61
N THR A 34 -15.48 5.01 5.55
CA THR A 34 -16.17 3.72 5.55
C THR A 34 -15.87 2.95 4.27
N ASP A 35 -15.97 1.64 4.31
CA ASP A 35 -16.01 0.74 3.15
C ASP A 35 -17.41 0.14 2.92
N ASP A 36 -18.37 0.45 3.78
CA ASP A 36 -19.78 0.09 3.60
C ASP A 36 -20.46 1.10 2.67
N ARG A 37 -20.90 0.59 1.52
CA ARG A 37 -21.55 1.37 0.45
C ARG A 37 -22.99 1.75 0.78
N ASN A 38 -23.59 1.14 1.80
CA ASN A 38 -25.00 1.30 2.14
C ASN A 38 -25.22 2.19 3.36
N ILE A 39 -24.16 2.50 4.12
CA ILE A 39 -24.25 3.30 5.35
C ILE A 39 -24.72 4.73 5.04
N ILE A 40 -24.22 5.34 3.97
CA ILE A 40 -24.53 6.72 3.58
C ILE A 40 -24.69 6.77 2.05
N PRO A 41 -25.64 7.55 1.50
CA PRO A 41 -25.75 7.75 0.06
C PRO A 41 -24.45 8.28 -0.55
N LEU A 42 -24.05 7.73 -1.70
CA LEU A 42 -22.78 8.06 -2.37
C LEU A 42 -22.53 9.57 -2.58
N LYS A 43 -23.60 10.34 -2.77
CA LYS A 43 -23.57 11.80 -2.97
C LYS A 43 -23.09 12.60 -1.74
N GLU A 44 -23.18 12.03 -0.55
CA GLU A 44 -22.77 12.69 0.70
C GLU A 44 -21.25 12.60 0.93
N PHE A 45 -20.55 11.76 0.17
CA PHE A 45 -19.09 11.65 0.28
C PHE A 45 -18.39 12.74 -0.52
N ASP A 46 -17.42 13.41 0.10
CA ASP A 46 -16.59 14.41 -0.57
C ASP A 46 -15.53 13.76 -1.46
N ALA A 47 -15.10 12.55 -1.11
CA ALA A 47 -14.13 11.80 -1.87
C ALA A 47 -14.48 10.30 -1.87
N ILE A 48 -14.26 9.67 -3.02
CA ILE A 48 -14.49 8.25 -3.26
C ILE A 48 -13.19 7.64 -3.75
N LEU A 49 -12.59 6.81 -2.91
CA LEU A 49 -11.36 6.11 -3.22
C LEU A 49 -11.68 4.77 -3.88
N VAL A 50 -11.26 4.56 -5.12
CA VAL A 50 -11.56 3.33 -5.85
C VAL A 50 -10.29 2.52 -6.05
N HIS A 51 -10.22 1.36 -5.40
CA HIS A 51 -9.10 0.43 -5.62
C HIS A 51 -9.24 -0.30 -6.97
N PHE A 52 -8.36 0.02 -7.92
CA PHE A 52 -8.55 -0.33 -9.32
C PHE A 52 -8.35 -1.81 -9.64
N ARG A 53 -7.38 -2.49 -9.00
CA ARG A 53 -7.04 -3.90 -9.26
C ARG A 53 -8.25 -4.84 -9.32
N ASN A 54 -9.21 -4.63 -8.43
CA ASN A 54 -10.36 -5.53 -8.24
C ASN A 54 -11.69 -4.90 -8.66
N ILE A 55 -11.65 -3.89 -9.53
CA ILE A 55 -12.85 -3.21 -10.00
C ILE A 55 -13.71 -4.16 -10.85
N LYS A 56 -14.71 -4.81 -10.25
CA LYS A 56 -15.82 -5.39 -11.02
C LYS A 56 -16.68 -4.22 -11.47
N LYS A 57 -16.96 -4.12 -12.78
CA LYS A 57 -17.75 -3.04 -13.44
C LYS A 57 -18.50 -2.16 -12.43
N ILE A 58 -17.87 -1.07 -11.98
CA ILE A 58 -18.54 -0.13 -11.09
C ILE A 58 -19.74 0.40 -11.84
N LYS A 59 -20.92 0.31 -11.22
CA LYS A 59 -22.09 1.05 -11.69
C LYS A 59 -21.80 2.53 -11.46
N ILE A 60 -21.31 3.16 -12.52
CA ILE A 60 -21.00 4.58 -12.56
C ILE A 60 -22.31 5.33 -12.28
N PRO A 61 -22.37 6.16 -11.23
CA PRO A 61 -23.53 7.03 -11.02
C PRO A 61 -23.69 7.94 -12.24
N LYS A 62 -24.92 8.04 -12.76
CA LYS A 62 -25.23 8.92 -13.90
C LYS A 62 -24.98 10.40 -13.58
N GLU A 63 -25.12 10.76 -12.30
CA GLU A 63 -24.91 12.11 -11.81
C GLU A 63 -23.78 12.12 -10.79
N ARG A 64 -22.87 13.07 -10.94
CA ARG A 64 -21.76 13.30 -10.01
C ARG A 64 -21.73 14.77 -9.62
N LEU A 65 -21.50 15.01 -8.34
CA LEU A 65 -21.39 16.36 -7.82
C LEU A 65 -20.00 16.92 -8.11
N ARG A 66 -19.92 18.17 -8.57
CA ARG A 66 -18.65 18.81 -9.00
C ARG A 66 -17.58 18.86 -7.91
N TYR A 67 -17.99 18.90 -6.65
CA TYR A 67 -17.07 18.94 -5.52
C TYR A 67 -16.52 17.56 -5.15
N GLN A 68 -17.18 16.48 -5.55
CA GLN A 68 -16.77 15.13 -5.21
C GLN A 68 -15.48 14.75 -5.96
N ARG A 69 -14.52 14.17 -5.25
CA ARG A 69 -13.27 13.66 -5.83
C ARG A 69 -13.34 12.16 -6.01
N TRP A 70 -13.35 11.71 -7.26
CA TRP A 70 -13.19 10.30 -7.59
C TRP A 70 -11.71 9.99 -7.75
N ILE A 71 -11.17 9.19 -6.84
CA ILE A 71 -9.73 8.95 -6.71
C ILE A 71 -9.43 7.54 -7.23
N PHE A 72 -8.58 7.46 -8.26
CA PHE A 72 -8.01 6.21 -8.76
C PHE A 72 -6.94 5.73 -7.79
N TYR A 73 -7.15 4.61 -7.10
CA TYR A 73 -6.16 4.03 -6.20
C TYR A 73 -5.58 2.75 -6.79
N GLU A 74 -4.26 2.74 -6.97
CA GLU A 74 -3.53 1.54 -7.39
C GLU A 74 -2.11 1.53 -6.81
N GLY A 75 -1.83 0.48 -6.03
CA GLY A 75 -0.49 0.23 -5.51
C GLY A 75 0.33 -0.66 -6.46
N GLU A 76 -0.33 -1.50 -7.24
CA GLU A 76 0.31 -2.58 -7.97
C GLU A 76 0.77 -2.14 -9.36
N SER A 77 1.79 -2.81 -9.90
CA SER A 77 2.25 -2.50 -11.27
C SER A 77 1.16 -2.86 -12.31
N PRO A 78 1.17 -2.26 -13.50
CA PRO A 78 0.17 -2.52 -14.54
C PRO A 78 -0.03 -4.01 -14.90
N LEU A 79 1.01 -4.84 -14.77
CA LEU A 79 0.93 -6.29 -15.01
C LEU A 79 0.06 -7.03 -13.98
N TYR A 80 -0.07 -6.47 -12.79
CA TYR A 80 -0.79 -7.02 -11.66
C TYR A 80 -2.13 -6.28 -11.39
N SER A 81 -2.40 -5.20 -12.12
CA SER A 81 -3.64 -4.42 -12.06
C SER A 81 -4.71 -4.91 -13.04
N SER A 82 -5.92 -4.33 -12.96
CA SER A 82 -6.96 -4.57 -13.95
C SER A 82 -6.48 -4.17 -15.36
N LYS A 83 -6.70 -5.04 -16.34
CA LYS A 83 -6.11 -4.92 -17.69
C LYS A 83 -6.80 -3.89 -18.60
N THR A 84 -7.79 -3.16 -18.09
CA THR A 84 -8.65 -2.31 -18.93
C THR A 84 -8.91 -0.91 -18.34
N PRO A 85 -7.85 -0.15 -17.98
CA PRO A 85 -8.00 1.23 -17.49
C PRO A 85 -8.68 2.16 -18.49
N GLN A 86 -8.59 1.87 -19.79
CA GLN A 86 -9.16 2.69 -20.86
C GLN A 86 -10.69 2.81 -20.76
N TYR A 87 -11.39 1.82 -20.19
CA TYR A 87 -12.84 1.93 -19.97
C TYR A 87 -13.24 3.01 -18.96
N TYR A 88 -12.27 3.52 -18.19
CA TYR A 88 -12.45 4.53 -17.17
C TYR A 88 -11.74 5.83 -17.53
N GLU A 89 -11.46 6.06 -18.81
CA GLU A 89 -10.93 7.34 -19.28
C GLU A 89 -11.88 8.49 -18.94
N GLY A 90 -11.34 9.58 -18.40
CA GLY A 90 -12.14 10.71 -17.90
C GLY A 90 -12.99 10.42 -16.66
N PHE A 91 -12.91 9.20 -16.09
CA PHE A 91 -13.71 8.83 -14.92
C PHE A 91 -13.17 9.42 -13.62
N PHE A 92 -11.85 9.38 -13.42
CA PHE A 92 -11.22 9.78 -12.16
C PHE A 92 -10.78 11.24 -12.21
N ASN A 93 -10.98 11.95 -11.10
CA ASN A 93 -10.49 13.32 -10.94
C ASN A 93 -9.04 13.33 -10.47
N TRP A 94 -8.72 12.45 -9.52
CA TRP A 94 -7.41 12.36 -8.89
C TRP A 94 -6.83 10.95 -9.01
N THR A 95 -5.52 10.89 -8.94
CA THR A 95 -4.73 9.67 -8.91
C THR A 95 -4.03 9.52 -7.57
N MET A 96 -4.07 8.30 -7.05
CA MET A 96 -3.36 7.91 -5.84
C MET A 96 -2.57 6.62 -6.13
N THR A 97 -1.29 6.76 -6.46
CA THR A 97 -0.46 5.61 -6.87
C THR A 97 0.96 5.73 -6.36
N TYR A 98 1.78 4.70 -6.61
CA TYR A 98 3.23 4.73 -6.32
C TYR A 98 4.01 5.72 -7.20
N ARG A 99 3.42 6.25 -8.27
CA ARG A 99 4.09 7.24 -9.13
C ARG A 99 4.18 8.59 -8.42
N LYS A 100 5.31 9.28 -8.61
CA LYS A 100 5.59 10.59 -7.99
C LYS A 100 4.78 11.73 -8.59
N ASP A 101 4.18 11.53 -9.77
CA ASP A 101 3.35 12.51 -10.46
C ASP A 101 1.84 12.27 -10.24
N SER A 102 1.47 11.39 -9.30
CA SER A 102 0.08 11.29 -8.83
C SER A 102 -0.31 12.49 -7.97
N ASP A 103 -1.60 12.87 -8.01
CA ASP A 103 -2.16 13.91 -7.15
C ASP A 103 -1.91 13.61 -5.66
N ILE A 104 -1.95 12.32 -5.31
CA ILE A 104 -1.58 11.79 -3.99
C ILE A 104 -0.56 10.67 -4.18
N VAL A 105 0.67 10.83 -3.69
CA VAL A 105 1.69 9.78 -3.80
C VAL A 105 1.49 8.76 -2.68
N ALA A 106 1.11 7.53 -3.05
CA ALA A 106 0.92 6.39 -2.16
C ALA A 106 2.01 5.34 -2.39
N SER A 107 3.17 5.52 -1.77
CA SER A 107 4.29 4.57 -1.85
C SER A 107 4.13 3.41 -0.85
N TYR A 108 4.63 2.23 -1.20
CA TYR A 108 4.66 1.05 -0.32
C TYR A 108 5.48 1.24 0.97
N GLY A 109 6.34 2.25 1.00
CA GLY A 109 7.17 2.56 2.16
C GLY A 109 7.62 4.00 2.14
N LYS A 110 8.12 4.45 3.29
CA LYS A 110 8.72 5.76 3.48
C LYS A 110 10.16 5.56 3.93
N ILE A 111 11.06 6.32 3.35
CA ILE A 111 12.46 6.36 3.74
C ILE A 111 12.62 7.58 4.64
N TYR A 112 13.12 7.36 5.84
CA TYR A 112 13.42 8.41 6.80
C TYR A 112 14.90 8.38 7.12
N LYS A 113 15.44 9.52 7.58
CA LYS A 113 16.80 9.50 8.11
C LYS A 113 16.76 8.81 9.47
N LYS A 114 17.81 8.06 9.77
CA LYS A 114 17.97 7.42 11.09
C LYS A 114 17.87 8.44 12.23
N THR A 115 18.34 9.67 12.00
CA THR A 115 18.29 10.79 12.94
C THR A 115 16.86 11.26 13.26
N ASP A 116 15.90 10.97 12.40
CA ASP A 116 14.51 11.41 12.54
C ASP A 116 13.72 10.48 13.50
N PHE A 117 14.32 9.36 13.91
CA PHE A 117 13.76 8.42 14.89
C PHE A 117 14.65 8.35 16.13
N ALA A 118 14.07 8.63 17.30
CA ALA A 118 14.74 8.33 18.56
C ALA A 118 14.77 6.80 18.74
N ILE A 119 15.94 6.26 19.06
CA ILE A 119 16.15 4.82 19.32
C ILE A 119 15.25 4.31 20.46
N GLU A 120 14.69 5.22 21.27
CA GLU A 120 13.76 4.93 22.36
C GLU A 120 12.50 4.17 21.95
N ASP A 121 12.00 4.34 20.72
CA ASP A 121 10.86 3.55 20.21
C ASP A 121 11.24 2.09 19.87
N LEU A 122 12.54 1.78 19.82
CA LEU A 122 13.09 0.43 19.61
C LEU A 122 13.61 -0.20 20.92
N ASN A 123 13.52 0.50 22.05
CA ASN A 123 14.16 0.11 23.31
C ASN A 123 13.44 -1.01 24.09
N SER A 124 12.43 -1.66 23.53
CA SER A 124 11.88 -2.91 24.09
C SER A 124 12.81 -4.13 23.90
N SER A 125 14.08 -3.92 23.57
CA SER A 125 14.91 -4.89 22.84
C SER A 125 16.30 -5.17 23.44
N GLU A 126 16.60 -4.83 24.70
CA GLU A 126 17.89 -5.21 25.31
C GLU A 126 18.12 -6.74 25.29
N ASN A 127 17.07 -7.56 25.51
CA ASN A 127 17.13 -9.02 25.35
C ASN A 127 17.26 -9.48 23.89
N ILE A 128 16.76 -8.68 22.94
CA ILE A 128 16.89 -8.94 21.51
C ILE A 128 18.33 -8.66 21.05
N SER A 129 19.03 -7.68 21.64
CA SER A 129 20.42 -7.33 21.31
C SER A 129 21.40 -8.49 21.54
N TYR A 130 21.37 -9.13 22.71
CA TYR A 130 22.24 -10.29 23.00
C TYR A 130 21.94 -11.48 22.08
N THR A 131 20.66 -11.76 21.86
CA THR A 131 20.20 -12.83 20.98
C THR A 131 20.59 -12.56 19.52
N LEU A 132 20.42 -11.32 19.04
CA LEU A 132 20.84 -10.87 17.72
C LEU A 132 22.35 -11.00 17.55
N ASN A 133 23.15 -10.59 18.53
CA ASN A 133 24.60 -10.71 18.43
C ASN A 133 25.06 -12.17 18.29
N PHE A 134 24.46 -13.09 19.03
CA PHE A 134 24.74 -14.52 18.88
C PHE A 134 24.28 -15.04 17.51
N LEU A 135 23.06 -14.71 17.08
CA LEU A 135 22.53 -15.12 15.78
C LEU A 135 23.35 -14.54 14.61
N MET A 136 23.81 -13.29 14.70
CA MET A 136 24.62 -12.63 13.68
C MET A 136 25.97 -13.31 13.50
N LYS A 137 26.58 -13.85 14.57
CA LYS A 137 27.81 -14.66 14.46
C LYS A 137 27.62 -15.94 13.64
N THR A 138 26.39 -16.45 13.54
CA THR A 138 26.07 -17.63 12.72
C THR A 138 25.76 -17.28 11.25
N LYS A 139 25.51 -16.01 10.94
CA LYS A 139 25.19 -15.56 9.57
C LYS A 139 26.50 -15.41 8.76
N ASN A 140 26.72 -16.32 7.82
CA ASN A 140 27.94 -16.39 7.00
C ASN A 140 27.71 -16.13 5.50
N LYS A 141 26.50 -15.71 5.10
CA LYS A 141 26.16 -15.41 3.71
C LYS A 141 26.31 -13.91 3.44
N MET A 142 26.82 -13.54 2.27
CA MET A 142 27.06 -12.14 1.91
C MET A 142 25.77 -11.37 1.64
N VAL A 143 24.75 -12.03 1.09
CA VAL A 143 23.47 -11.41 0.75
C VAL A 143 22.33 -12.23 1.36
N SER A 144 21.32 -11.55 1.89
CA SER A 144 20.04 -12.15 2.25
C SER A 144 18.94 -11.59 1.36
N TRP A 145 18.17 -12.48 0.73
CA TRP A 145 17.08 -12.14 -0.16
C TRP A 145 15.78 -12.75 0.36
N PHE A 146 14.89 -11.88 0.84
CA PHE A 146 13.57 -12.24 1.36
C PHE A 146 12.50 -11.77 0.39
N VAL A 147 11.68 -12.70 -0.11
CA VAL A 147 10.56 -12.38 -0.99
C VAL A 147 9.35 -13.23 -0.65
N SER A 148 8.15 -12.67 -0.80
CA SER A 148 6.90 -13.39 -0.59
C SER A 148 6.22 -13.88 -1.88
N ASN A 149 6.66 -13.39 -3.04
CA ASN A 149 6.15 -13.79 -4.34
C ASN A 149 7.30 -14.18 -5.28
N CYS A 150 7.51 -15.47 -5.48
CA CYS A 150 8.72 -15.96 -6.12
C CYS A 150 8.56 -16.22 -7.62
N ASN A 151 7.32 -16.26 -8.11
CA ASN A 151 6.99 -16.44 -9.51
C ASN A 151 6.47 -15.11 -10.06
N THR A 152 7.38 -14.26 -10.54
CA THR A 152 7.06 -12.89 -10.97
C THR A 152 7.55 -12.62 -12.40
N PRO A 153 6.79 -11.88 -13.24
CA PRO A 153 7.22 -11.52 -14.59
C PRO A 153 8.53 -10.72 -14.67
N SER A 154 8.93 -10.04 -13.58
CA SER A 154 10.19 -9.29 -13.52
C SER A 154 11.44 -10.17 -13.58
N LYS A 155 11.29 -11.50 -13.49
CA LYS A 155 12.39 -12.47 -13.45
C LYS A 155 13.40 -12.22 -12.32
N ARG A 156 12.95 -11.60 -11.23
CA ARG A 156 13.81 -11.26 -10.09
C ARG A 156 14.44 -12.49 -9.43
N ARG A 157 13.76 -13.65 -9.49
CA ARG A 157 14.27 -14.90 -8.92
C ARG A 157 15.41 -15.46 -9.78
N GLU A 158 15.23 -15.43 -11.09
CA GLU A 158 16.21 -15.87 -12.08
C GLU A 158 17.49 -15.04 -11.95
N TYR A 159 17.37 -13.73 -11.75
CA TYR A 159 18.52 -12.87 -11.42
C TYR A 159 19.25 -13.34 -10.16
N VAL A 160 18.53 -13.66 -9.08
CA VAL A 160 19.15 -14.14 -7.83
C VAL A 160 19.82 -15.50 -8.02
N TRP A 161 19.24 -16.40 -8.83
CA TRP A 161 19.88 -17.68 -9.17
C TRP A 161 21.18 -17.51 -9.96
N GLU A 162 21.22 -16.58 -10.90
CA GLU A 162 22.46 -16.27 -11.61
C GLU A 162 23.49 -15.64 -10.66
N LEU A 163 23.08 -14.74 -9.77
CA LEU A 163 23.94 -14.11 -8.77
C LEU A 163 24.54 -15.12 -7.78
N GLN A 164 23.76 -16.15 -7.40
CA GLN A 164 24.18 -17.22 -6.50
C GLN A 164 25.37 -18.04 -7.01
N LYS A 165 25.64 -18.02 -8.33
CA LYS A 165 26.82 -18.67 -8.91
C LYS A 165 28.12 -17.96 -8.56
N PHE A 166 28.07 -16.68 -8.21
CA PHE A 166 29.24 -15.84 -7.98
C PHE A 166 29.43 -15.44 -6.51
N ILE A 167 28.34 -15.33 -5.75
CA ILE A 167 28.38 -14.91 -4.33
C ILE A 167 27.43 -15.74 -3.47
N SER A 168 27.74 -15.84 -2.17
CA SER A 168 26.91 -16.57 -1.22
C SER A 168 25.62 -15.79 -0.88
N VAL A 169 24.50 -16.21 -1.45
CA VAL A 169 23.17 -15.63 -1.17
C VAL A 169 22.32 -16.59 -0.36
N SER A 170 21.80 -16.14 0.77
CA SER A 170 20.69 -16.77 1.49
C SER A 170 19.37 -16.33 0.84
N SER A 171 18.70 -17.21 0.11
CA SER A 171 17.43 -16.93 -0.55
C SER A 171 16.29 -17.66 0.15
N GLU A 172 15.28 -16.92 0.61
CA GLU A 172 14.08 -17.50 1.22
C GLU A 172 12.81 -16.99 0.52
N CYS A 173 11.98 -17.93 0.08
CA CYS A 173 10.67 -17.64 -0.49
C CYS A 173 9.62 -17.81 0.61
N LEU A 174 9.21 -16.70 1.23
CA LEU A 174 8.27 -16.72 2.34
C LEU A 174 6.84 -16.90 1.80
N HIS A 175 6.20 -18.00 2.14
CA HIS A 175 4.78 -18.21 1.83
C HIS A 175 3.93 -17.66 2.99
N PHE A 176 3.37 -16.47 2.80
CA PHE A 176 2.39 -15.85 3.72
C PHE A 176 0.99 -15.89 3.12
#